data_AF-S9S2V6-F1
#
_entry.id   AF-S9S2V6-F1
#
_cell.length_a   1.000
_cell.length_b   1.000
_cell.length_c   1.000
_cell.angle_alpha   90.00
_cell.angle_beta   90.00
_cell.angle_gamma   90.00
#
_symmetry.space_group_name_H-M   'P 1'
#
loop_
_entity.id
_entity.type
_entity.pdbx_description
1 polymer ?
#
loop_
_entity_poly.entity_id
_entity_poly.type
_entity_poly.pdbx_seq_one_letter_code
_entity_poly.pdbx_strand_id
1 'polypeptide(L)' 'MHEAQKDTQRALQAAKAICDGRHPMFERSGVLITLDHVIATVLISAMGNDPKKALAMFNEGTIPSVEERIMLFANKLS' A
#
# COMPACT_ATOMS: atom_id res chain seq x y z
N MET A 1 -20.37 -3.89 11.20
CA MET A 1 -19.50 -3.19 10.23
C MET A 1 -19.56 -3.90 8.90
N HIS A 2 -19.75 -3.16 7.82
CA HIS A 2 -19.64 -3.66 6.45
C HIS A 2 -18.17 -3.94 6.11
N GLU A 3 -17.86 -4.89 5.21
CA GLU A 3 -16.47 -5.27 4.91
C GLU A 3 -15.62 -4.09 4.44
N ALA A 4 -16.17 -3.18 3.62
CA ALA A 4 -15.47 -1.97 3.21
C ALA A 4 -15.00 -1.09 4.38
N GLN A 5 -15.77 -1.04 5.48
CA GLN A 5 -15.38 -0.30 6.68
C GLN A 5 -14.23 -1.00 7.43
N LYS A 6 -14.26 -2.33 7.47
CA LYS A 6 -13.17 -3.13 8.08
C LYS A 6 -11.89 -2.98 7.26
N ASP A 7 -11.97 -3.01 5.95
CA ASP A 7 -10.82 -2.84 5.06
C ASP A 7 -10.21 -1.44 5.19
N THR A 8 -11.05 -0.42 5.32
CA THR A 8 -10.59 0.94 5.62
C THR A 8 -9.83 0.99 6.94
N GLN A 9 -10.36 0.35 8.00
CA GLN A 9 -9.68 0.32 9.29
C GLN A 9 -8.34 -0.45 9.24
N ARG A 10 -8.31 -1.60 8.56
CA ARG A 10 -7.07 -2.39 8.34
C ARG A 10 -6.02 -1.57 7.61
N ALA A 11 -6.41 -0.84 6.56
CA ALA A 11 -5.51 0.01 5.80
C ALA A 11 -4.91 1.14 6.66
N LEU A 12 -5.73 1.81 7.49
CA LEU A 12 -5.25 2.85 8.40
C LEU A 12 -4.28 2.30 9.46
N GLN A 13 -4.56 1.11 10.00
CA GLN A 13 -3.67 0.46 10.96
C GLN A 13 -2.33 0.07 10.31
N ALA A 14 -2.36 -0.48 9.09
CA ALA A 14 -1.16 -0.80 8.33
C ALA A 14 -0.34 0.45 8.02
N ALA A 15 -0.99 1.54 7.58
CA ALA A 15 -0.32 2.82 7.33
C ALA A 15 0.37 3.37 8.60
N LYS A 16 -0.28 3.26 9.76
CA LYS A 16 0.33 3.64 11.05
C LYS A 16 1.55 2.79 11.37
N ALA A 17 1.48 1.47 11.16
CA ALA A 17 2.61 0.56 11.37
C ALA A 17 3.77 0.83 10.40
N ILE A 18 3.48 1.17 9.13
CA ILE A 18 4.50 1.58 8.16
C ILE A 18 5.15 2.90 8.58
N CYS A 19 4.38 3.87 9.09
CA CYS A 19 4.96 5.12 9.59
C CYS A 19 5.82 4.88 10.83
N ASP A 20 5.42 3.98 11.73
CA ASP A 20 6.17 3.59 12.94
C ASP A 20 6.66 4.80 13.77
N GLY A 21 5.76 5.75 14.00
CA GLY A 21 6.06 6.99 14.74
C GLY A 21 6.78 8.08 13.94
N ARG A 22 7.29 7.78 12.73
CA ARG A 22 7.94 8.75 11.84
C ARG A 22 6.92 9.67 11.17
N HIS A 23 7.27 10.93 10.97
CA HIS A 23 6.41 11.86 10.25
C HIS A 23 6.53 11.64 8.73
N PRO A 24 5.48 11.20 8.01
CA PRO A 24 5.59 10.75 6.62
C PRO A 24 6.05 11.83 5.63
N MET A 25 5.87 13.12 5.96
CA MET A 25 6.37 14.23 5.14
C MET A 25 7.83 14.59 5.42
N PHE A 26 8.28 14.53 6.68
CA PHE A 26 9.61 15.01 7.09
C PHE A 26 10.65 13.88 7.05
N GLU A 27 10.22 12.65 7.32
CA GLU A 27 11.04 11.43 7.32
C GLU A 27 10.69 10.54 6.12
N ARG A 28 10.24 11.17 5.03
CA ARG A 28 9.69 10.52 3.84
C ARG A 28 10.55 9.38 3.29
N SER A 29 11.87 9.56 3.22
CA SER A 29 12.75 8.53 2.66
C SER A 29 12.66 7.21 3.45
N GLY A 30 12.73 7.25 4.79
CA GLY A 30 12.64 6.05 5.61
C GLY A 30 11.25 5.41 5.55
N VAL A 31 10.19 6.22 5.53
CA VAL A 31 8.82 5.74 5.42
C VAL A 31 8.57 5.06 4.07
N LEU A 32 9.01 5.67 2.96
CA LEU A 32 8.82 5.10 1.63
C LEU A 32 9.65 3.83 1.42
N ILE A 33 10.89 3.78 1.92
CA ILE A 33 11.66 2.53 1.90
C ILE A 33 10.94 1.41 2.66
N THR A 34 10.31 1.73 3.79
CA THR A 34 9.53 0.73 4.55
C THR A 34 8.32 0.26 3.75
N LEU A 35 7.62 1.18 3.08
CA LEU A 35 6.50 0.86 2.20
C LEU A 35 6.92 -0.08 1.06
N ASP A 36 8.05 0.20 0.40
CA ASP A 36 8.57 -0.64 -0.69
C ASP A 36 8.80 -2.09 -0.23
N HIS A 37 9.43 -2.26 0.93
CA HIS A 37 9.64 -3.59 1.53
C HIS A 37 8.33 -4.29 1.86
N VAL A 38 7.33 -3.58 2.38
CA VAL A 38 6.01 -4.15 2.70
C VAL A 38 5.30 -4.62 1.44
N ILE A 39 5.28 -3.81 0.38
CA ILE A 39 4.67 -4.18 -0.90
C ILE A 39 5.34 -5.45 -1.44
N ALA A 40 6.67 -5.48 -1.52
CA ALA A 40 7.40 -6.64 -2.01
C ALA A 40 7.12 -7.89 -1.17
N THR A 41 7.20 -7.78 0.15
CA THR A 41 6.97 -8.90 1.08
C THR A 41 5.57 -9.49 0.94
N VAL A 42 4.55 -8.63 0.90
CA VAL A 42 3.15 -9.05 0.76
C VAL A 42 2.90 -9.68 -0.61
N LEU A 43 3.40 -9.09 -1.69
CA LEU A 43 3.19 -9.64 -3.04
C LEU A 43 3.91 -10.98 -3.24
N ILE A 44 5.14 -11.12 -2.76
CA ILE A 44 5.87 -12.40 -2.79
C ILE A 44 5.07 -13.47 -2.03
N SER A 45 4.63 -13.16 -0.81
CA SER A 45 3.83 -14.10 -0.02
C SER A 45 2.50 -14.44 -0.69
N ALA A 46 1.78 -13.45 -1.22
CA ALA A 46 0.48 -13.64 -1.86
C ALA A 46 0.58 -14.47 -3.14
N MET A 47 1.70 -14.36 -3.86
CA MET A 47 1.95 -15.09 -5.10
C MET A 47 2.63 -16.45 -4.88
N GLY A 48 2.62 -16.97 -3.65
CA GLY A 48 3.17 -18.29 -3.34
C GLY A 48 4.69 -18.35 -3.38
N ASN A 49 5.36 -17.27 -2.95
CA ASN A 49 6.82 -17.10 -2.98
C ASN A 49 7.43 -17.14 -4.39
N ASP A 50 6.64 -16.83 -5.43
CA ASP A 50 7.12 -16.69 -6.81
C ASP A 50 7.40 -15.22 -7.15
N PRO A 51 8.68 -14.81 -7.28
CA PRO A 51 9.03 -13.42 -7.54
C PRO A 51 8.60 -12.93 -8.92
N LYS A 52 8.48 -13.81 -9.93
CA LYS A 52 8.02 -13.40 -11.27
C LYS A 52 6.53 -13.07 -11.25
N LYS A 53 5.74 -13.89 -10.56
CA LYS A 53 4.31 -13.61 -10.36
C LYS A 53 4.09 -12.37 -9.49
N ALA A 54 4.88 -12.20 -8.44
CA ALA A 54 4.84 -10.99 -7.60
C ALA A 54 5.10 -9.72 -8.42
N LEU A 55 6.11 -9.76 -9.30
CA LEU A 55 6.41 -8.63 -10.19
C LEU A 55 5.30 -8.36 -11.20
N ALA A 56 4.71 -9.41 -11.80
CA ALA A 56 3.57 -9.25 -12.70
C ALA A 56 2.36 -8.63 -11.98
N MET A 57 2.01 -9.12 -10.79
CA MET A 57 0.94 -8.58 -9.96
C MET A 57 1.22 -7.13 -9.52
N PHE A 58 2.47 -6.78 -9.26
CA PHE A 58 2.84 -5.40 -8.93
C PHE A 58 2.49 -4.46 -10.09
N ASN A 59 2.96 -4.78 -11.30
CA ASN A 59 2.82 -3.91 -12.47
C ASN A 59 1.39 -3.85 -13.01
N GLU A 60 0.70 -4.99 -13.09
CA GLU A 60 -0.59 -5.09 -13.79
C GLU A 60 -1.78 -4.96 -12.84
N GLY A 61 -1.59 -5.21 -11.53
CA GLY A 61 -2.66 -5.14 -10.53
C GLY A 61 -2.48 -4.04 -9.51
N THR A 62 -1.32 -4.01 -8.85
CA THR A 62 -1.10 -3.17 -7.66
C THR A 62 -0.94 -1.69 -8.03
N ILE A 63 -0.06 -1.37 -9.00
CA ILE A 63 0.16 0.01 -9.45
C ILE A 63 -1.16 0.66 -9.92
N PRO A 64 -1.92 0.08 -10.87
CA PRO A 64 -3.18 0.69 -11.33
C PRO A 64 -4.20 0.89 -10.21
N SER A 65 -4.30 -0.08 -9.29
CA SER A 65 -5.23 0.01 -8.14
C SER A 65 -4.85 1.14 -7.17
N VAL A 66 -3.55 1.40 -6.98
CA VAL A 66 -3.06 2.50 -6.13
C VAL A 66 -3.29 3.84 -6.81
N GLU A 67 -3.00 3.95 -8.12
CA GLU A 67 -3.26 5.15 -8.91
C GLU A 67 -4.74 5.55 -8.85
N GLU A 68 -5.65 4.60 -9.06
CA GLU A 68 -7.10 4.85 -8.95
C GLU A 68 -7.47 5.41 -7.58
N ARG A 69 -6.95 4.84 -6.48
CA ARG A 69 -7.25 5.32 -5.11
C ARG A 69 -6.70 6.72 -4.84
N ILE A 70 -5.54 7.06 -5.38
CA ILE A 70 -4.98 8.41 -5.29
C ILE A 70 -5.88 9.39 -6.04
N MET A 71 -6.30 9.06 -7.25
CA MET A 71 -7.19 9.90 -8.06
C MET A 71 -8.57 10.07 -7.42
N LEU A 72 -9.11 9.03 -6.79
CA LEU A 72 -10.36 9.13 -6.00
C LEU A 72 -10.22 10.11 -4.83
N PHE A 73 -9.05 10.24 -4.24
CA PHE A 73 -8.80 11.24 -3.21
C PHE A 73 -8.70 12.65 -3.81
N ALA A 74 -7.99 12.82 -4.92
CA ALA A 74 -7.89 14.10 -5.62
C ALA A 74 -9.26 14.65 -6.04
N ASN A 75 -10.12 13.80 -6.60
CA ASN A 75 -11.48 14.18 -7.04
C ASN A 75 -12.43 14.54 -5.90
N LYS A 76 -12.13 14.15 -4.66
CA LYS A 76 -12.91 14.57 -3.48
C LYS A 76 -12.55 15.98 -3.00
N LEU A 77 -11.40 16.49 -3.43
CA LEU A 77 -10.88 17.80 -3.04
C LEU A 77 -11.19 18.89 -4.09
N SER A 78 -11.66 18.50 -5.28
CA SER A 78 -12.14 19.38 -6.36
C SER A 78 -13.63 19.67 -6.23
#